data_AF-A0A963BR74-F1
#
_entry.id   AF-A0A963BR74-F1
#
_cell.length_a   1.000
_cell.length_b   1.000
_cell.length_c   1.000
_cell.angle_alpha   90.00
_cell.angle_beta   90.00
_cell.angle_gamma   90.00
#
_symmetry.space_group_name_H-M   'P 1'
#
loop_
_entity.id
_entity.type
_entity.pdbx_description
1 polymer ?
#
loop_
_entity_poly.entity_id
_entity_poly.type
_entity_poly.pdbx_seq_one_letter_code
_entity_poly.pdbx_strand_id
1 'polypeptide(L)' 'MNATDKFVAASAHVDEAAIAPLPNSRKIYIEGSRPDIRVPMREISQADTPTGFGGEKNPPIFVYDCSGP' A
#
# COMPACT_ATOMS: atom_id res chain seq x y z
N MET A 1 7.66 -39.67 12.39
CA MET A 1 6.32 -39.57 11.79
C MET A 1 6.12 -38.13 11.38
N ASN A 2 6.16 -37.83 10.08
CA ASN A 2 5.87 -36.48 9.57
C ASN A 2 4.63 -36.61 8.70
N ALA A 3 3.46 -36.42 9.31
CA ALA A 3 2.25 -36.20 8.53
C ALA A 3 2.32 -34.78 7.98
N THR A 4 2.41 -34.65 6.66
CA THR A 4 2.15 -33.39 5.99
C THR A 4 0.68 -33.07 6.20
N ASP A 5 0.40 -32.04 7.01
CA ASP A 5 -0.97 -31.55 7.18
C ASP A 5 -1.56 -31.24 5.80
N LYS A 6 -2.73 -31.83 5.52
CA LYS A 6 -3.44 -31.60 4.26
C LYS A 6 -3.84 -30.14 4.20
N PHE A 7 -3.33 -29.40 3.23
CA PHE A 7 -3.80 -28.05 2.95
C PHE A 7 -5.31 -28.09 2.65
N VAL A 8 -6.10 -27.36 3.44
CA VAL A 8 -7.53 -27.17 3.24
C VAL A 8 -7.75 -25.72 2.85
N ALA A 9 -8.16 -25.49 1.61
CA ALA A 9 -8.34 -24.13 1.07
C ALA A 9 -9.32 -23.27 1.89
N ALA A 10 -10.33 -23.89 2.51
CA ALA A 10 -11.32 -23.19 3.32
C ALA A 10 -10.78 -22.58 4.62
N SER A 11 -9.62 -23.06 5.12
CA SER A 11 -8.95 -22.50 6.30
C SER A 11 -7.67 -21.73 5.96
N ALA A 12 -7.41 -21.54 4.66
CA ALA A 12 -6.28 -20.73 4.21
C ALA A 12 -6.57 -19.25 4.52
N HIS A 13 -5.70 -18.65 5.32
CA HIS A 13 -5.72 -17.23 5.63
C HIS A 13 -4.34 -16.66 5.28
N VAL A 14 -4.32 -15.40 4.85
CA VAL A 14 -3.09 -14.64 4.70
C VAL A 14 -2.64 -14.17 6.06
N ASP A 15 -1.33 -13.98 6.23
CA ASP A 15 -0.78 -13.34 7.42
C ASP A 15 -1.41 -11.95 7.58
N GLU A 16 -1.93 -11.64 8.77
CA GLU A 16 -2.54 -10.35 9.09
C GLU A 16 -1.57 -9.19 8.85
N ALA A 17 -0.27 -9.40 9.09
CA ALA A 17 0.76 -8.40 8.84
C ALA A 17 0.93 -8.11 7.34
N ALA A 18 0.59 -9.06 6.46
CA ALA A 18 0.69 -8.90 5.01
C ALA A 18 -0.46 -8.08 4.41
N ILE A 19 -1.59 -7.95 5.13
CA ILE A 19 -2.75 -7.14 4.72
C ILE A 19 -2.92 -5.86 5.54
N ALA A 20 -2.03 -5.63 6.52
CA ALA A 20 -2.03 -4.40 7.29
C ALA A 20 -1.79 -3.18 6.37
N PRO A 21 -2.44 -2.03 6.65
CA PRO A 21 -2.20 -0.80 5.90
C PRO A 21 -0.72 -0.40 5.94
N LEU A 22 -0.19 -0.03 4.79
CA LEU A 22 1.21 0.35 4.66
C LEU A 22 1.42 1.75 5.28
N PRO A 23 2.28 1.89 6.30
CA PRO A 23 2.40 3.13 7.08
C PRO A 23 2.68 4.37 6.24
N ASN A 24 2.19 5.53 6.69
CA ASN A 24 2.39 6.83 6.05
C ASN A 24 2.03 6.86 4.57
N SER A 25 1.12 5.98 4.14
CA SER A 25 0.73 5.88 2.75
C SER A 25 -0.75 5.54 2.62
N ARG A 26 -1.35 5.93 1.50
CA ARG A 26 -2.73 5.57 1.16
C ARG A 26 -2.85 5.18 -0.30
N LYS A 27 -3.74 4.23 -0.58
CA LYS A 27 -4.11 3.89 -1.95
C LYS A 27 -4.92 5.04 -2.54
N ILE A 28 -4.55 5.44 -3.75
CA ILE A 28 -5.27 6.38 -4.58
C ILE A 28 -5.53 5.73 -5.93
N TYR A 29 -6.42 6.34 -6.71
CA TYR A 29 -6.68 5.91 -8.07
C TYR A 29 -6.60 7.11 -8.99
N ILE A 30 -5.83 6.96 -10.05
CA ILE A 30 -5.72 7.94 -11.13
C ILE A 30 -6.57 7.45 -12.30
N GLU A 31 -7.23 8.36 -12.99
CA GLU A 31 -7.93 8.03 -14.23
C GLU A 31 -6.93 7.50 -15.27
N GLY A 32 -7.27 6.37 -15.89
CA GLY A 32 -6.46 5.78 -16.94
C GLY A 32 -6.68 6.44 -18.29
N SER A 33 -6.37 5.71 -19.36
CA SER A 33 -6.66 6.14 -20.74
C SER A 33 -8.14 6.26 -21.07
N ARG A 34 -9.02 5.76 -20.17
CA ARG A 34 -10.48 5.87 -20.26
C ARG A 34 -11.05 6.24 -18.88
N PRO A 35 -12.19 6.94 -18.82
CA PRO A 35 -12.79 7.37 -17.55
C PRO A 35 -13.20 6.24 -16.60
N ASP A 36 -13.45 5.04 -17.11
CA ASP A 36 -13.80 3.86 -16.31
C ASP A 36 -12.58 3.18 -15.67
N ILE A 37 -11.36 3.49 -16.15
CA ILE A 37 -10.13 2.85 -15.68
C ILE A 37 -9.62 3.61 -14.46
N ARG A 38 -9.47 2.88 -13.35
CA ARG A 38 -8.87 3.35 -12.10
C ARG A 38 -7.49 2.70 -11.92
N VAL A 39 -6.43 3.42 -12.27
CA VAL A 39 -5.05 2.94 -12.12
C VAL A 39 -4.65 3.04 -10.64
N PRO A 40 -4.35 1.91 -9.98
CA PRO A 40 -3.99 1.92 -8.56
C PRO A 40 -2.59 2.50 -8.38
N MET A 41 -2.50 3.53 -7.53
CA MET A 41 -1.25 4.14 -7.11
C MET A 41 -1.24 4.26 -5.59
N ARG A 42 -0.07 4.44 -5.02
CA ARG A 42 0.08 4.75 -3.60
C ARG A 42 0.72 6.11 -3.42
N GLU A 43 0.06 6.95 -2.64
CA GLU A 43 0.58 8.23 -2.21
C GLU A 43 1.27 8.06 -0.84
N ILE A 44 2.55 8.39 -0.77
CA ILE A 44 3.37 8.30 0.44
C ILE A 44 3.64 9.72 0.95
N SER A 45 3.22 10.00 2.19
CA SER A 45 3.53 11.25 2.87
C SER A 45 4.95 11.22 3.41
N GLN A 46 5.68 12.31 3.19
CA GLN A 46 7.02 12.51 3.74
C GLN A 46 6.94 13.39 4.99
N ALA A 47 7.90 13.22 5.91
CA ALA A 47 8.09 14.18 6.99
C ALA A 47 8.62 15.51 6.42
N ASP A 48 8.40 16.62 7.14
CA ASP A 48 8.92 17.92 6.75
C ASP A 48 10.46 17.93 6.82
N THR A 49 11.11 18.60 5.86
CA THR A 49 12.56 18.82 5.88
C THR A 49 12.88 19.83 6.98
N PRO A 50 13.71 19.51 7.99
CA PRO A 50 14.03 20.47 9.04
C PRO A 50 14.71 21.71 8.49
N THR A 51 14.16 22.88 8.78
CA THR A 51 14.76 24.19 8.44
C THR A 51 14.87 25.05 9.69
N GLY A 52 15.69 26.11 9.64
CA GLY A 52 15.81 27.07 10.74
C GLY A 52 14.50 27.77 11.15
N PHE A 53 13.44 27.63 10.35
CA PHE A 53 12.14 28.28 10.56
C PHE A 53 10.98 27.29 10.80
N GLY A 54 11.27 26.05 11.21
CA GLY A 54 10.23 25.11 11.67
C GLY A 54 9.80 24.04 10.66
N GLY A 55 10.54 23.87 9.56
CA GLY A 55 10.35 22.77 8.61
C GLY A 55 9.75 23.19 7.28
N GLU A 56 10.13 22.50 6.20
CA GLU A 56 9.59 22.66 4.85
C GLU A 56 8.80 21.41 4.46
N LYS A 57 7.56 21.60 3.99
CA LYS A 57 6.71 20.49 3.58
C LYS A 57 7.20 19.84 2.30
N ASN A 58 7.41 18.54 2.35
CA ASN A 58 7.75 17.74 1.19
C ASN A 58 6.49 17.31 0.41
N PRO A 59 6.51 17.34 -0.93
CA PRO A 59 5.42 16.81 -1.72
C PRO A 59 5.30 15.29 -1.52
N PRO A 60 4.10 14.71 -1.68
CA PRO A 60 3.95 13.27 -1.60
C PRO A 60 4.68 12.55 -2.74
N ILE A 61 5.13 11.32 -2.46
CA ILE A 61 5.72 10.43 -3.48
C ILE A 61 4.63 9.48 -3.97
N PHE A 62 4.49 9.38 -5.28
CA PHE A 62 3.54 8.46 -5.92
C PHE A 62 4.28 7.24 -6.46
N VAL A 63 3.83 6.05 -6.08
CA VAL A 63 4.38 4.77 -6.55
C VAL A 63 3.28 3.87 -7.11
N TYR A 64 3.64 2.95 -7.99
CA TYR A 64 2.73 1.93 -8.49
C TYR A 64 2.31 0.98 -7.35
N ASP A 65 1.05 0.56 -7.30
CA ASP A 65 0.50 -0.25 -6.20
C ASP A 65 -0.09 -1.59 -6.66
N CYS A 66 0.58 -2.69 -6.31
CA CYS A 66 0.14 -4.06 -6.60
C CYS A 66 -0.64 -4.74 -5.47
N SER A 67 -0.99 -4.03 -4.39
CA SER A 67 -1.51 -4.64 -3.16
C SER A 67 -2.94 -5.23 -3.25
N GLY A 68 -3.69 -4.96 -4.32
CA GLY A 68 -5.08 -5.44 -4.46
C GLY A 68 -6.08 -4.70 -3.56
N PRO A 69 -7.38 -5.04 -3.56
CA PRO A 69 -8.41 -4.37 -2.75
C PRO A 69 -8.21 -4.47 -1.24
#